data_AF-A0A241VSH6-F1
#
_entry.id   AF-A0A241VSH6-F1
#
_cell.length_a   1.000
_cell.length_b   1.000
_cell.length_c   1.000
_cell.angle_alpha   90.00
_cell.angle_beta   90.00
_cell.angle_gamma   90.00
#
_symmetry.space_group_name_H-M   'P 1'
#
loop_
_entity.id
_entity.type
_entity.pdbx_description
1 polymer ?
#
loop_
_entity_poly.entity_id
_entity_poly.type
_entity_poly.pdbx_seq_one_letter_code
_entity_poly.pdbx_strand_id
1 'polypeptide(L)' 'MEISKETKTAIHKMIRHTPGISPKDISELTGDSHNTMCNYANPNMPDHLPSLKKLEAMMMFTQNPAVLKVWAHKLG' A
#
# COMPACT_ATOMS: atom_id res chain seq x y z
N MET A 1 -10.79 6.93 -4.26
CA MET A 1 -9.66 6.79 -5.20
C MET A 1 -9.93 5.56 -6.04
N GLU A 2 -10.07 5.69 -7.35
CA GLU A 2 -10.22 4.54 -8.24
C GLU A 2 -8.84 4.09 -8.73
N ILE A 3 -8.50 2.82 -8.50
CA ILE A 3 -7.23 2.22 -8.92
C ILE A 3 -7.45 0.79 -9.41
N SER A 4 -6.59 0.38 -10.34
CA SER A 4 -6.63 -0.96 -10.91
C SER A 4 -6.28 -2.07 -9.92
N LYS A 5 -6.69 -3.31 -10.26
CA LYS A 5 -6.41 -4.52 -9.46
C LYS A 5 -4.91 -4.74 -9.24
N GLU A 6 -4.09 -4.42 -10.23
CA GLU A 6 -2.63 -4.52 -10.16
C GLU A 6 -2.07 -3.55 -9.12
N THR A 7 -2.59 -2.31 -9.10
CA THR A 7 -2.21 -1.31 -8.09
C THR A 7 -2.65 -1.73 -6.70
N LYS A 8 -3.87 -2.25 -6.53
CA LYS A 8 -4.34 -2.79 -5.24
C LYS A 8 -3.39 -3.90 -4.74
N THR A 9 -3.04 -4.83 -5.62
CA THR A 9 -2.10 -5.91 -5.32
C THR A 9 -0.72 -5.37 -4.92
N ALA A 10 -0.21 -4.36 -5.62
CA ALA A 10 1.08 -3.75 -5.31
C ALA A 10 1.08 -3.03 -3.96
N ILE A 11 0.00 -2.30 -3.62
CA ILE A 11 -0.17 -1.66 -2.31
C ILE A 11 -0.19 -2.73 -1.20
N HIS A 12 -0.97 -3.80 -1.38
CA HIS A 12 -1.07 -4.86 -0.39
C HIS A 12 0.29 -5.56 -0.16
N LYS A 13 1.02 -5.82 -1.26
CA LYS A 13 2.38 -6.39 -1.20
C LYS A 13 3.38 -5.44 -0.53
N MET A 14 3.34 -4.14 -0.84
CA MET A 14 4.19 -3.15 -0.20
C MET A 14 3.98 -3.15 1.32
N ILE A 15 2.74 -3.19 1.79
CA ILE A 15 2.44 -3.17 3.22
C ILE A 15 2.90 -4.44 3.93
N ARG A 16 2.71 -5.62 3.32
CA ARG A 16 2.96 -6.92 3.98
C ARG A 16 4.33 -7.54 3.71
N HIS A 17 4.99 -7.13 2.64
CA HIS A 17 6.17 -7.84 2.12
C HIS A 17 7.33 -6.90 1.79
N THR A 18 7.37 -5.70 2.39
CA THR A 18 8.60 -4.89 2.36
C THR A 18 9.62 -5.50 3.33
N PRO A 19 10.83 -5.88 2.88
CA PRO A 19 11.85 -6.43 3.77
C PRO A 19 12.21 -5.46 4.89
N GLY A 20 12.26 -5.95 6.13
CA GLY A 20 12.64 -5.15 7.30
C GLY A 20 11.60 -4.14 7.77
N ILE A 21 10.41 -4.08 7.15
CA ILE A 21 9.32 -3.19 7.55
C ILE A 21 8.05 -4.02 7.76
N SER A 22 7.52 -3.95 8.97
CA SER A 22 6.27 -4.63 9.32
C SER A 22 5.06 -3.73 9.09
N PRO A 23 3.85 -4.29 8.89
CA PRO A 23 2.62 -3.50 8.89
C PRO A 23 2.40 -2.71 10.19
N LYS A 24 3.01 -3.11 11.31
CA LYS A 24 2.94 -2.36 12.56
C LYS A 24 3.71 -1.03 12.45
N ASP A 25 4.92 -1.05 11.91
CA ASP A 25 5.73 0.17 11.72
C ASP A 25 4.99 1.17 10.81
N ILE A 26 4.33 0.67 9.77
CA ILE A 26 3.53 1.48 8.85
C ILE A 26 2.26 2.01 9.55
N SER A 27 1.67 1.25 10.46
CA SER A 27 0.51 1.70 11.25
C SER A 27 0.87 2.84 12.20
N GLU A 28 2.06 2.79 12.82
CA GLU A 28 2.58 3.87 13.67
C GLU A 28 2.84 5.16 12.87
N LEU A 29 3.30 5.04 11.62
CA LEU A 29 3.46 6.17 10.70
C LEU A 29 2.12 6.82 10.30
N THR A 30 1.11 6.01 10.01
CA THR A 30 -0.16 6.46 9.40
C THR A 30 -1.23 6.83 10.42
N GLY A 31 -1.06 6.43 11.68
CA GLY A 31 -2.05 6.57 12.75
C GLY A 31 -3.23 5.60 12.63
N ASP A 32 -3.18 4.66 11.69
CA ASP A 32 -4.20 3.63 11.53
C ASP A 32 -3.93 2.45 12.47
N SER A 33 -4.97 1.63 12.72
CA SER A 33 -4.76 0.38 13.43
C SER A 33 -3.94 -0.62 12.59
N HIS A 34 -3.20 -1.51 13.25
CA HIS A 34 -2.51 -2.62 12.60
C HIS A 34 -3.45 -3.46 11.70
N ASN A 35 -4.69 -3.69 12.15
CA ASN A 35 -5.70 -4.41 11.37
C ASN A 35 -6.11 -3.65 10.12
N THR A 36 -6.35 -2.34 10.23
CA THR A 36 -6.62 -1.46 9.08
C THR A 36 -5.49 -1.56 8.05
N MET A 37 -4.25 -1.50 8.52
CA MET A 37 -3.05 -1.58 7.68
C MET A 37 -2.97 -2.92 6.95
N CYS A 38 -3.12 -4.02 7.68
CA CYS A 38 -3.13 -5.38 7.13
C CYS A 38 -4.25 -5.62 6.10
N ASN A 39 -5.34 -4.86 6.17
CA ASN A 39 -6.49 -4.99 5.28
C ASN A 39 -6.43 -4.05 4.07
N TYR A 40 -5.54 -3.07 4.05
CA TYR A 40 -5.47 -2.15 2.92
C TYR A 40 -5.22 -2.87 1.60
N ALA A 41 -6.05 -2.52 0.61
CA ALA A 41 -6.05 -3.09 -0.73
C ALA A 41 -6.17 -4.62 -0.77
N ASN A 42 -6.74 -5.23 0.28
CA ASN A 42 -7.03 -6.66 0.31
C ASN A 42 -8.05 -7.00 -0.81
N PRO A 43 -7.78 -7.99 -1.68
CA PRO A 43 -8.69 -8.40 -2.75
C PRO A 43 -10.08 -8.81 -2.27
N ASN A 44 -10.19 -9.29 -1.02
CA ASN A 44 -11.44 -9.71 -0.39
C ASN A 44 -12.21 -8.52 0.26
N MET A 45 -11.62 -7.32 0.28
CA MET A 45 -12.22 -6.09 0.80
C MET A 45 -12.01 -4.95 -0.22
N PRO A 46 -12.77 -4.94 -1.33
CA PRO A 46 -12.46 -4.13 -2.52
C PRO A 46 -12.44 -2.62 -2.29
N ASP A 47 -13.17 -2.13 -1.29
CA ASP A 47 -13.33 -0.70 -0.97
C ASP A 47 -12.41 -0.22 0.14
N HIS A 48 -11.60 -1.11 0.73
CA HIS A 48 -10.71 -0.75 1.82
C HIS A 48 -9.36 -0.25 1.29
N LEU A 49 -9.32 1.02 0.90
CA LEU A 49 -8.14 1.67 0.32
C LEU A 49 -7.59 2.79 1.22
N PRO A 50 -6.27 3.03 1.23
CA PRO A 50 -5.70 4.20 1.89
C PRO A 50 -6.10 5.47 1.14
N SER A 51 -6.09 6.61 1.86
CA SER A 51 -6.11 7.92 1.20
C SER A 51 -4.81 8.14 0.41
N LEU A 52 -4.83 9.07 -0.54
CA LEU A 52 -3.63 9.41 -1.33
C LEU A 52 -2.46 9.82 -0.43
N LYS A 53 -2.72 10.71 0.55
CA LYS A 53 -1.71 11.14 1.54
C LYS A 53 -1.07 9.97 2.29
N LYS A 54 -1.87 8.98 2.69
CA LYS A 54 -1.35 7.78 3.37
C LYS A 54 -0.56 6.91 2.42
N LEU A 55 -1.02 6.73 1.19
CA LEU A 55 -0.28 5.99 0.17
C LEU A 55 1.10 6.61 -0.08
N GLU A 56 1.18 7.93 -0.25
CA GLU A 56 2.44 8.66 -0.44
C GLU A 56 3.38 8.50 0.77
N ALA A 57 2.86 8.64 2.00
CA ALA A 57 3.64 8.43 3.21
C ALA A 57 4.19 7.00 3.29
N MET A 58 3.36 5.99 2.99
CA MET A 58 3.79 4.58 2.97
C MET A 58 4.85 4.32 1.89
N MET A 59 4.69 4.89 0.69
CA MET A 59 5.68 4.76 -0.39
C MET A 59 7.02 5.39 0.01
N MET A 60 7.00 6.56 0.63
CA MET A 60 8.23 7.21 1.10
C MET A 60 8.87 6.50 2.28
N PHE A 61 8.09 5.95 3.20
CA PHE A 61 8.64 5.22 4.34
C PHE A 61 9.21 3.86 3.94
N THR A 62 8.48 3.12 3.10
CA THR A 62 8.90 1.76 2.70
C THR A 62 9.99 1.75 1.64
N GLN A 63 10.11 2.83 0.86
CA GLN A 63 10.96 2.91 -0.34
C GLN A 63 10.74 1.71 -1.29
N ASN A 64 9.57 1.06 -1.22
CA ASN A 64 9.28 -0.14 -1.99
C ASN A 64 8.78 0.27 -3.38
N PRO A 65 9.46 -0.15 -4.47
CA PRO A 65 9.12 0.29 -5.82
C PRO A 65 7.90 -0.44 -6.41
N ALA A 66 7.24 -1.36 -5.69
CA ALA A 66 6.17 -2.19 -6.24
C ALA A 66 5.04 -1.38 -6.90
N VAL A 67 4.56 -0.32 -6.24
CA VAL A 67 3.50 0.54 -6.78
C VAL A 67 3.99 1.32 -8.00
N LEU A 68 5.19 1.90 -7.91
CA LEU A 68 5.81 2.64 -9.01
C LEU A 68 6.02 1.77 -10.25
N LYS A 69 6.45 0.51 -10.09
CA LYS A 69 6.64 -0.42 -11.22
C LYS A 69 5.33 -0.71 -11.94
N VAL A 70 4.23 -0.90 -11.20
CA VAL A 70 2.91 -1.12 -11.80
C VAL A 70 2.44 0.11 -12.59
N TRP A 71 2.66 1.31 -12.06
CA TRP A 71 2.27 2.54 -12.76
C TRP A 71 3.19 2.87 -13.95
N ALA A 72 4.49 2.65 -13.82
CA ALA A 72 5.45 2.84 -14.91
C ALA A 72 5.09 1.96 -16.13
N HIS A 73 4.73 0.69 -15.90
CA HIS A 73 4.25 -0.22 -16.96
C HIS A 73 2.92 0.19 -17.60
N LYS A 74 2.17 1.12 -17.00
CA LYS A 74 0.95 1.68 -17.62
C LYS A 74 1.22 2.93 -18.45
N LEU A 75 2.35 3.58 -18.22
CA LEU A 75 2.71 4.85 -18.85
C LEU A 75 3.63 4.66 -20.07
N GLY A 76 4.18 3.45 -20.29
CA GLY A 76 5.07 3.12 -21.40
C GLY A 76 4.84 1.71 -21.92
#